data_AF-A0A0C3NPN5-F1
#
_entry.id   AF-A0A0C3NPN5-F1
#
_cell.length_a   1.000
_cell.length_b   1.000
_cell.length_c   1.000
_cell.angle_alpha   90.00
_cell.angle_beta   90.00
_cell.angle_gamma   90.00
#
_symmetry.space_group_name_H-M   'P 1'
#
loop_
_entity.id
_entity.type
_entity.pdbx_description
1 polymer ?
#
loop_
_entity_poly.entity_id
_entity_poly.type
_entity_poly.pdbx_seq_one_letter_code
_entity_poly.pdbx_strand_id
1 'polypeptide(L)'
;MEDPNQAVQPDFSTAEYNEARLRLISDTVDDVQAARILGSLWEINNNREKAIWAACKAEETCRAQEAEERIAEEWAELQRRAREEEEVLRLEERKKYKAKFMPIRNIKAPTGPVNIPAPYASRKLLKGEYCELYFFTNAGLAEAESFNPSVDDEALTLLKTDSGQHLWVPASATRDKASVIKDEDLTWEQFGEAALRMVEAMRNHDWPEESVQMHIDFWTALESHPWRRSPREHYKRALLLYQSQQRQRWHRSNLGSYRWSLAELNEELLNTAKDEILDNERTKQLENLRKNRSSSSPLPKREPA
;
A
#
# COMPACT_ATOMS: atom_id res chain seq x y z
N MET A 1 -27.72 -58.79 -10.62
CA MET A 1 -28.85 -59.01 -11.51
C MET A 1 -28.27 -59.66 -12.76
N GLU A 2 -28.72 -60.86 -13.13
CA GLU A 2 -28.28 -61.52 -14.37
C GLU A 2 -28.68 -60.68 -15.58
N ASP A 3 -27.87 -60.68 -16.63
CA ASP A 3 -28.13 -59.92 -17.85
C ASP A 3 -29.20 -60.64 -18.69
N PRO A 4 -30.43 -60.08 -18.84
CA PRO A 4 -31.50 -60.72 -19.61
C PRO A 4 -31.16 -60.80 -21.11
N ASN A 5 -30.13 -60.10 -21.59
CA ASN A 5 -29.59 -60.27 -22.94
C ASN A 5 -28.87 -61.61 -23.16
N GLN A 6 -28.48 -62.29 -22.07
CA GLN A 6 -27.83 -63.60 -22.12
C GLN A 6 -28.81 -64.76 -21.90
N ALA A 7 -30.09 -64.47 -21.61
CA ALA A 7 -31.11 -65.49 -21.39
C ALA A 7 -31.48 -66.19 -22.71
N VAL A 8 -31.37 -67.51 -22.73
CA VAL A 8 -31.78 -68.37 -23.85
C VAL A 8 -33.19 -68.88 -23.60
N GLN A 9 -34.04 -68.87 -24.63
CA GLN A 9 -35.40 -69.38 -24.53
C GLN A 9 -35.39 -70.88 -24.22
N PRO A 10 -36.07 -71.33 -23.15
CA PRO A 10 -36.20 -72.75 -22.86
C PRO A 10 -36.97 -73.49 -23.96
N ASP A 11 -36.62 -74.75 -24.20
CA ASP A 11 -37.40 -75.61 -25.08
C ASP A 11 -38.67 -76.10 -24.35
N PHE A 12 -39.78 -75.39 -24.60
CA PHE A 12 -41.09 -75.67 -24.01
C PHE A 12 -41.76 -76.93 -24.57
N SER A 13 -41.15 -77.64 -25.53
CA SER A 13 -41.63 -78.95 -26.02
C SER A 13 -41.10 -80.12 -25.20
N THR A 14 -40.12 -79.91 -24.31
CA THR A 14 -39.55 -80.96 -23.46
C THR A 14 -40.53 -81.44 -22.38
N ALA A 15 -40.28 -82.62 -21.81
CA ALA A 15 -41.13 -83.23 -20.79
C ALA A 15 -41.22 -82.39 -19.49
N GLU A 16 -40.23 -81.54 -19.21
CA GLU A 16 -40.15 -80.69 -18.02
C GLU A 16 -41.29 -79.66 -17.95
N TYR A 17 -41.78 -79.18 -19.10
CA TYR A 17 -42.85 -78.19 -19.19
C TYR A 17 -44.24 -78.81 -19.41
N ASN A 18 -44.37 -80.14 -19.34
CA ASN A 18 -45.62 -80.83 -19.64
C ASN A 18 -46.78 -80.38 -18.73
N GLU A 19 -46.51 -80.17 -17.44
CA GLU A 19 -47.53 -79.68 -16.50
C GLU A 19 -48.00 -78.25 -16.84
N ALA A 20 -47.09 -77.37 -17.26
CA ALA A 20 -47.41 -76.01 -17.68
C ALA A 20 -48.22 -76.00 -18.99
N ARG A 21 -47.90 -76.91 -19.94
CA ARG A 21 -48.68 -77.06 -21.18
C ARG A 21 -50.08 -77.60 -20.92
N LEU A 22 -50.23 -78.62 -20.07
CA LEU A 22 -51.54 -79.22 -19.72
C LEU A 22 -52.52 -78.20 -19.13
N ARG A 23 -52.03 -77.18 -18.42
CA ARG A 23 -52.86 -76.09 -17.87
C ARG A 23 -53.40 -75.12 -18.93
N LEU A 24 -52.85 -75.14 -20.14
CA LEU A 24 -53.22 -74.27 -21.26
C LEU A 24 -54.03 -75.00 -22.35
N ILE A 25 -54.04 -76.34 -22.33
CA ILE A 25 -54.79 -77.16 -23.30
C ILE A 25 -56.30 -77.00 -23.06
N SER A 26 -57.04 -76.83 -24.14
CA SER A 26 -58.51 -76.73 -24.15
C SER A 26 -59.05 -77.26 -25.47
N ASP A 27 -60.37 -77.29 -25.65
CA ASP A 27 -61.02 -77.69 -26.90
C ASP A 27 -60.57 -76.86 -28.13
N THR A 28 -59.87 -75.74 -27.91
CA THR A 28 -59.38 -74.83 -28.95
C THR A 28 -57.85 -74.68 -29.01
N VAL A 29 -57.11 -75.29 -28.07
CA VAL A 29 -55.65 -75.16 -27.95
C VAL A 29 -55.02 -76.54 -27.79
N ASP A 30 -54.24 -76.96 -28.79
CA ASP A 30 -53.48 -78.21 -28.77
C ASP A 30 -52.13 -78.07 -28.03
N ASP A 31 -51.44 -79.19 -27.77
CA ASP A 31 -50.17 -79.21 -27.02
C ASP A 31 -49.05 -78.40 -27.69
N VAL A 32 -49.02 -78.38 -29.03
CA VAL A 32 -48.04 -77.61 -29.81
C VAL A 32 -48.33 -76.12 -29.68
N GLN A 33 -49.60 -75.72 -29.69
CA GLN A 33 -50.04 -74.35 -29.46
C GLN A 33 -49.78 -73.91 -28.02
N ALA A 34 -49.97 -74.79 -27.03
CA ALA A 34 -49.63 -74.51 -25.63
C ALA A 34 -48.13 -74.21 -25.44
N ALA A 35 -47.24 -74.98 -26.08
CA ALA A 35 -45.80 -74.71 -26.09
C ALA A 35 -45.45 -73.35 -26.73
N ARG A 36 -46.13 -72.98 -27.84
CA ARG A 36 -45.93 -71.68 -28.52
C ARG A 36 -46.43 -70.50 -27.67
N ILE A 37 -47.52 -70.67 -26.93
CA ILE A 37 -48.04 -69.67 -25.99
C ILE A 37 -47.02 -69.42 -24.87
N LEU A 38 -46.45 -70.48 -24.29
CA LEU A 38 -45.39 -70.37 -23.27
C LEU A 38 -44.14 -69.67 -23.83
N GLY A 39 -43.75 -70.00 -25.07
CA GLY A 39 -42.65 -69.33 -25.76
C GLY A 39 -42.89 -67.83 -25.96
N SER A 40 -44.10 -67.45 -26.37
CA SER A 40 -44.49 -66.05 -26.57
C SER A 40 -44.53 -65.27 -25.26
N LEU A 41 -45.04 -65.90 -24.18
CA LEU A 41 -45.04 -65.29 -22.85
C LEU A 41 -43.64 -65.07 -22.30
N TRP A 42 -42.73 -66.04 -22.51
CA TRP A 42 -41.33 -65.89 -22.15
C TRP A 42 -40.67 -64.73 -22.91
N GLU A 43 -40.93 -64.61 -24.21
CA GLU A 43 -40.37 -63.52 -25.03
C GLU A 43 -40.87 -62.14 -24.55
N ILE A 44 -42.16 -62.02 -24.25
CA ILE A 44 -42.75 -60.79 -23.68
C ILE A 44 -42.07 -60.45 -22.34
N ASN A 45 -41.90 -61.43 -21.46
CA ASN A 45 -41.27 -61.20 -20.16
C ASN A 45 -39.79 -60.85 -20.28
N ASN A 46 -39.03 -61.57 -21.12
CA ASN A 46 -37.62 -61.30 -21.37
C ASN A 46 -37.42 -59.92 -22.00
N ASN A 47 -38.27 -59.51 -22.95
CA ASN A 47 -38.23 -58.17 -23.53
C ASN A 47 -38.53 -57.08 -22.49
N ARG A 48 -39.45 -57.33 -21.57
CA ARG A 48 -39.72 -56.42 -20.43
C ARG A 48 -38.51 -56.31 -19.51
N GLU A 49 -37.88 -57.43 -19.17
CA GLU A 49 -36.67 -57.47 -18.33
C GLU A 49 -35.49 -56.76 -18.99
N LYS A 50 -35.28 -56.95 -20.30
CA LYS A 50 -34.28 -56.20 -21.09
C LYS A 50 -34.53 -54.70 -21.07
N ALA A 51 -35.79 -54.26 -21.18
CA ALA A 51 -36.13 -52.84 -21.13
C ALA A 51 -35.84 -52.23 -19.75
N ILE A 52 -36.18 -52.94 -18.67
CA ILE A 52 -35.87 -52.52 -17.29
C ILE A 52 -34.36 -52.47 -17.09
N TRP A 53 -33.63 -53.50 -17.52
CA TRP A 53 -32.18 -53.56 -17.41
C TRP A 53 -31.51 -52.41 -18.18
N ALA A 54 -31.94 -52.15 -19.41
CA ALA A 54 -31.44 -51.04 -20.22
C ALA A 54 -31.69 -49.68 -19.55
N ALA A 55 -32.87 -49.47 -18.95
CA ALA A 55 -33.19 -48.27 -18.19
C ALA A 55 -32.29 -48.12 -16.95
N CYS A 56 -32.09 -49.19 -16.18
CA CYS A 56 -31.17 -49.18 -15.04
C CYS A 56 -29.73 -48.87 -15.45
N LYS A 57 -29.23 -49.48 -16.53
CA LYS A 57 -27.88 -49.19 -17.06
C LYS A 57 -27.76 -47.74 -17.53
N ALA A 58 -28.76 -47.21 -18.22
CA ALA A 58 -28.77 -45.81 -18.66
C ALA A 58 -28.74 -44.84 -17.48
N GLU A 59 -29.53 -45.12 -16.43
CA GLU A 59 -29.53 -44.33 -15.20
C GLU A 59 -28.19 -44.38 -14.46
N GLU A 60 -27.58 -45.57 -14.35
CA GLU A 60 -26.23 -45.73 -13.78
C GLU A 60 -25.20 -44.90 -14.55
N THR A 61 -25.23 -44.93 -15.89
CA THR A 61 -24.30 -44.14 -16.71
C THR A 61 -24.53 -42.65 -16.57
N CYS A 62 -25.79 -42.19 -16.50
CA CYS A 62 -26.12 -40.79 -16.28
C CYS A 62 -25.60 -40.31 -14.92
N ARG A 63 -25.85 -41.07 -13.85
CA ARG A 63 -25.36 -40.76 -12.50
C ARG A 63 -23.84 -40.74 -12.40
N ALA A 64 -23.16 -41.65 -13.13
CA ALA A 64 -21.71 -41.66 -13.20
C ALA A 64 -21.17 -40.40 -13.90
N GLN A 65 -21.76 -40.01 -15.02
CA GLN A 65 -21.41 -38.78 -15.75
C GLN A 65 -21.64 -37.52 -14.90
N GLU A 66 -22.81 -37.39 -14.27
CA GLU A 66 -23.09 -36.26 -13.37
C GLU A 66 -22.12 -36.20 -12.18
N ALA A 67 -21.70 -37.36 -11.66
CA ALA A 67 -20.71 -37.41 -10.59
C ALA A 67 -19.32 -36.96 -11.06
N GLU A 68 -18.89 -37.39 -12.25
CA GLU A 68 -17.64 -36.93 -12.87
C GLU A 68 -17.67 -35.43 -13.16
N GLU A 69 -18.78 -34.92 -13.68
CA GLU A 69 -18.98 -33.48 -13.92
C GLU A 69 -18.91 -32.67 -12.63
N ARG A 70 -19.59 -33.10 -11.55
CA ARG A 70 -19.48 -32.43 -10.24
C ARG A 70 -18.05 -32.40 -9.71
N ILE A 71 -17.33 -33.51 -9.82
CA ILE A 71 -15.92 -33.57 -9.40
C ILE A 71 -15.07 -32.62 -10.25
N ALA A 72 -15.30 -32.56 -11.56
CA ALA A 72 -14.58 -31.66 -12.45
C ALA A 72 -14.88 -30.18 -12.15
N GLU A 73 -16.13 -29.84 -11.85
CA GLU A 73 -16.54 -28.50 -11.43
C GLU A 73 -15.91 -28.09 -10.11
N GLU A 74 -15.92 -28.97 -9.10
CA GLU A 74 -15.28 -28.73 -7.80
C GLU A 74 -13.76 -28.51 -7.97
N TRP A 75 -13.09 -29.32 -8.79
CA TRP A 75 -11.67 -29.14 -9.10
C TRP A 75 -11.39 -27.83 -9.84
N ALA A 76 -12.22 -27.46 -10.80
CA ALA A 76 -12.09 -26.20 -11.53
C ALA A 76 -12.27 -24.98 -10.60
N GLU A 77 -13.21 -25.05 -9.67
CA GLU A 77 -13.45 -24.03 -8.66
C GLU A 77 -12.28 -23.91 -7.68
N LEU A 78 -11.74 -25.03 -7.18
CA LEU A 78 -10.54 -25.06 -6.34
C LEU A 78 -9.34 -24.44 -7.06
N GLN A 79 -9.13 -24.77 -8.33
CA GLN A 79 -8.06 -24.16 -9.12
C GLN A 79 -8.26 -22.65 -9.31
N ARG A 80 -9.49 -22.19 -9.51
CA ARG A 80 -9.79 -20.76 -9.65
C ARG A 80 -9.45 -20.02 -8.35
N ARG A 81 -9.91 -20.53 -7.20
CA ARG A 81 -9.60 -19.97 -5.89
C ARG A 81 -8.11 -19.93 -5.60
N ALA A 82 -7.38 -21.01 -5.91
CA ALA A 82 -5.93 -21.03 -5.74
C ALA A 82 -5.22 -19.95 -6.58
N ARG A 83 -5.67 -19.68 -7.81
CA ARG A 83 -5.12 -18.59 -8.65
C ARG A 83 -5.46 -17.22 -8.10
N GLU A 84 -6.69 -17.02 -7.63
CA GLU A 84 -7.11 -15.77 -7.01
C GLU A 84 -6.32 -15.48 -5.73
N GLU A 85 -6.11 -16.49 -4.88
CA GLU A 85 -5.25 -16.40 -3.69
C GLU A 85 -3.81 -16.07 -4.06
N GLU A 86 -3.23 -16.73 -5.07
CA GLU A 86 -1.88 -16.44 -5.54
C GLU A 86 -1.75 -14.99 -6.06
N GLU A 87 -2.72 -14.50 -6.83
CA GLU A 87 -2.73 -13.13 -7.34
C GLU A 87 -2.91 -12.10 -6.20
N VAL A 88 -3.73 -12.39 -5.19
CA VAL A 88 -3.83 -11.58 -3.98
C VAL A 88 -2.48 -11.52 -3.26
N LEU A 89 -1.81 -12.66 -3.06
CA LEU A 89 -0.48 -12.71 -2.44
C LEU A 89 0.56 -11.95 -3.25
N ARG A 90 0.53 -12.03 -4.59
CA ARG A 90 1.41 -11.25 -5.48
C ARG A 90 1.13 -9.75 -5.38
N LEU A 91 -0.13 -9.35 -5.33
CA LEU A 91 -0.52 -7.95 -5.16
C LEU A 91 -0.07 -7.41 -3.80
N GLU A 92 -0.21 -8.20 -2.74
CA GLU A 92 0.30 -7.87 -1.41
C GLU A 92 1.83 -7.77 -1.37
N GLU A 93 2.53 -8.72 -1.98
CA GLU A 93 4.00 -8.68 -2.09
C GLU A 93 4.46 -7.43 -2.87
N ARG A 94 3.81 -7.11 -4.00
CA ARG A 94 4.09 -5.90 -4.78
C ARG A 94 3.83 -4.62 -3.98
N LYS A 95 2.77 -4.58 -3.18
CA LYS A 95 2.46 -3.45 -2.29
C LYS A 95 3.49 -3.33 -1.16
N LYS A 96 3.94 -4.44 -0.59
CA LYS A 96 4.92 -4.47 0.50
C LYS A 96 6.33 -4.10 0.03
N TYR A 97 6.71 -4.56 -1.16
CA TYR A 97 8.05 -4.39 -1.71
C TYR A 97 8.03 -3.58 -3.00
N LYS A 98 7.33 -2.43 -3.02
CA LYS A 98 7.18 -1.57 -4.22
C LYS A 98 8.50 -1.39 -4.98
N ALA A 99 9.59 -1.09 -4.26
CA ALA A 99 10.92 -0.89 -4.84
C ALA A 99 11.44 -2.10 -5.65
N LYS A 100 11.19 -3.34 -5.20
CA LYS A 100 11.59 -4.59 -5.89
C LYS A 100 10.86 -4.75 -7.23
N PHE A 101 9.65 -4.21 -7.35
CA PHE A 101 8.77 -4.37 -8.50
C PHE A 101 8.59 -3.09 -9.33
N MET A 102 9.40 -2.05 -9.08
CA MET A 102 9.42 -0.82 -9.88
C MET A 102 9.75 -1.13 -11.34
N PRO A 103 8.99 -0.60 -12.32
CA PRO A 103 9.30 -0.81 -13.74
C PRO A 103 10.69 -0.29 -14.10
N ILE A 104 11.54 -1.18 -14.62
CA ILE A 104 12.88 -0.82 -15.08
C ILE A 104 12.76 -0.21 -16.48
N ARG A 105 13.06 1.07 -16.60
CA ARG A 105 13.13 1.76 -17.90
C ARG A 105 14.54 1.62 -18.46
N ASN A 106 14.65 1.28 -19.74
CA ASN A 106 15.94 1.23 -20.44
C ASN A 106 16.42 2.64 -20.82
N ILE A 107 16.78 3.42 -19.80
CA ILE A 107 17.34 4.77 -19.92
C ILE A 107 18.77 4.77 -19.40
N LYS A 108 19.62 5.62 -19.97
CA LYS A 108 20.99 5.80 -19.46
C LYS A 108 20.95 6.26 -18.00
N ALA A 109 21.96 5.87 -17.22
CA ALA A 109 22.12 6.37 -15.86
C ALA A 109 22.13 7.91 -15.85
N PRO A 110 21.44 8.56 -14.89
CA PRO A 110 21.50 10.01 -14.74
C PRO A 110 22.95 10.50 -14.65
N THR A 111 23.27 11.57 -15.38
CA THR A 111 24.62 12.17 -15.38
C THR A 111 24.86 13.09 -14.18
N GLY A 112 23.80 13.45 -13.45
CA GLY A 112 23.87 14.26 -12.23
C GLY A 112 23.73 13.43 -10.94
N PRO A 113 23.95 14.05 -9.76
CA PRO A 113 23.72 13.39 -8.48
C PRO A 113 22.27 12.93 -8.36
N VAL A 114 22.08 11.74 -7.80
CA VAL A 114 20.73 11.23 -7.49
C VAL A 114 20.31 11.93 -6.20
N ASN A 115 19.34 12.83 -6.29
CA ASN A 115 18.82 13.57 -5.13
C ASN A 115 18.05 12.63 -4.20
N ILE A 116 18.76 11.85 -3.38
CA ILE A 116 18.18 10.95 -2.37
C ILE A 116 18.09 11.75 -1.06
N PRO A 117 16.88 12.10 -0.60
CA PRO A 117 16.73 12.75 0.70
C PRO A 117 17.28 11.85 1.81
N ALA A 118 17.74 12.46 2.90
CA ALA A 118 18.15 11.71 4.09
C ALA A 118 17.10 10.66 4.48
N PRO A 119 17.50 9.44 4.91
CA PRO A 119 16.54 8.39 5.30
C PRO A 119 15.49 8.88 6.31
N TYR A 120 15.92 9.72 7.25
CA TYR A 120 15.05 10.43 8.19
C TYR A 120 13.94 11.24 7.52
N ALA A 121 14.29 12.06 6.52
CA ALA A 121 13.35 12.91 5.79
C ALA A 121 12.36 12.08 4.98
N SER A 122 12.83 11.03 4.31
CA SER A 122 11.99 10.08 3.57
C SER A 122 10.96 9.39 4.48
N ARG A 123 11.35 8.98 5.70
CA ARG A 123 10.41 8.39 6.68
C ARG A 123 9.34 9.37 7.14
N LYS A 124 9.75 10.60 7.49
CA LYS A 124 8.79 11.64 7.90
C LYS A 124 7.79 11.93 6.79
N LEU A 125 8.26 12.05 5.55
CA LEU A 125 7.38 12.20 4.39
C LEU A 125 6.43 11.01 4.23
N LEU A 126 6.92 9.78 4.36
CA LEU A 126 6.07 8.58 4.28
C LEU A 126 4.97 8.56 5.34
N LYS A 127 5.27 9.05 6.56
CA LYS A 127 4.30 9.14 7.67
C LYS A 127 3.38 10.36 7.58
N GLY A 128 3.59 11.28 6.64
CA GLY A 128 2.86 12.55 6.58
C GLY A 128 3.23 13.52 7.71
N GLU A 129 4.37 13.31 8.37
CA GLU A 129 4.87 14.14 9.47
C GLU A 129 5.57 15.40 8.98
N TYR A 130 5.72 16.38 9.87
CA TYR A 130 6.48 17.59 9.56
C TYR A 130 7.94 17.26 9.28
N CYS A 131 8.40 17.56 8.06
CA CYS A 131 9.77 17.45 7.63
C CYS A 131 10.36 18.84 7.33
N GLU A 132 11.51 19.12 7.93
CA GLU A 132 12.28 20.34 7.74
C GLU A 132 12.76 20.46 6.29
N LEU A 133 12.61 21.64 5.69
CA LEU A 133 13.00 21.90 4.29
C LEU A 133 14.52 21.76 4.08
N TYR A 134 15.32 21.96 5.13
CA TYR A 134 16.78 21.78 5.08
C TYR A 134 17.21 20.48 4.42
N PHE A 135 16.52 19.35 4.66
CA PHE A 135 16.89 18.05 4.09
C PHE A 135 16.73 17.95 2.57
N PHE A 136 16.06 18.91 1.95
CA PHE A 136 15.88 19.00 0.50
C PHE A 136 16.79 20.07 -0.14
N THR A 137 17.57 20.81 0.67
CA THR A 137 18.59 21.74 0.16
C THR A 137 19.82 20.99 -0.38
N ASN A 138 20.66 21.66 -1.18
CA ASN A 138 21.93 21.08 -1.62
C ASN A 138 22.82 20.60 -0.45
N ALA A 139 22.87 21.38 0.63
CA ALA A 139 23.64 21.04 1.81
C ALA A 139 23.08 19.79 2.51
N GLY A 140 21.76 19.73 2.69
CA GLY A 140 21.09 18.59 3.32
C GLY A 140 21.22 17.30 2.51
N LEU A 141 21.20 17.37 1.17
CA LEU A 141 21.41 16.22 0.29
C LEU A 141 22.86 15.74 0.30
N ALA A 142 23.84 16.65 0.26
CA ALA A 142 25.25 16.29 0.37
C ALA A 142 25.56 15.63 1.73
N GLU A 143 24.95 16.10 2.81
CA GLU A 143 25.02 15.47 4.12
C GLU A 143 24.41 14.06 4.09
N ALA A 144 23.25 13.88 3.45
CA ALA A 144 22.58 12.59 3.31
C ALA A 144 23.42 11.56 2.53
N GLU A 145 24.09 11.97 1.45
CA GLU A 145 24.99 11.11 0.68
C GLU A 145 26.20 10.62 1.50
N SER A 146 26.66 11.43 2.46
CA SER A 146 27.76 11.06 3.36
C SER A 146 27.36 10.08 4.47
N PHE A 147 26.06 9.91 4.72
CA PHE A 147 25.54 9.02 5.76
C PHE A 147 25.40 7.58 5.24
N ASN A 148 25.84 6.61 6.04
CA ASN A 148 25.69 5.19 5.70
C ASN A 148 24.20 4.79 5.68
N PRO A 149 23.63 4.38 4.53
CA PRO A 149 22.19 4.06 4.40
C PRO A 149 21.78 2.76 5.13
N SER A 150 22.73 2.01 5.69
CA SER A 150 22.48 0.74 6.36
C SER A 150 22.04 0.86 7.83
N VAL A 151 22.14 2.04 8.44
CA VAL A 151 21.77 2.23 9.84
C VAL A 151 20.32 2.70 9.91
N ASP A 152 19.47 1.87 10.49
CA ASP A 152 18.09 2.26 10.78
C ASP A 152 18.06 3.37 11.86
N ASP A 153 17.34 4.48 11.66
CA ASP A 153 17.24 5.59 12.63
C ASP A 153 16.70 5.14 14.01
N GLU A 154 15.95 4.04 14.06
CA GLU A 154 15.46 3.40 15.29
C GLU A 154 16.42 2.32 15.83
N ALA A 155 17.45 1.93 15.06
CA ALA A 155 18.48 1.03 15.57
C ALA A 155 19.22 1.72 16.73
N LEU A 156 19.47 0.95 17.78
CA LEU A 156 20.25 1.41 18.91
C LEU A 156 21.72 1.45 18.51
N THR A 157 22.29 2.65 18.60
CA THR A 157 23.73 2.90 18.44
C THR A 157 24.34 3.17 19.80
N LEU A 158 25.57 2.70 19.98
CA LEU A 158 26.30 2.88 21.22
C LEU A 158 27.04 4.22 21.19
N LEU A 159 26.54 5.23 21.90
CA LEU A 159 27.20 6.52 22.05
C LEU A 159 28.07 6.52 23.30
N LYS A 160 29.36 6.88 23.15
CA LYS A 160 30.24 7.11 24.29
C LYS A 160 30.09 8.55 24.75
N THR A 161 29.63 8.73 25.98
CA THR A 161 29.51 10.05 26.61
C THR A 161 30.87 10.56 27.08
N ASP A 162 30.97 11.87 27.31
CA ASP A 162 32.19 12.55 27.79
C ASP A 162 32.66 12.03 29.16
N SER A 163 31.77 11.41 29.95
CA SER A 163 32.08 10.73 31.21
C SER A 163 32.62 9.31 31.04
N GLY A 164 32.77 8.83 29.80
CA GLY A 164 33.22 7.48 29.47
C GLY A 164 32.14 6.41 29.55
N GLN A 165 30.90 6.75 29.92
CA GLN A 165 29.77 5.81 29.92
C GLN A 165 29.21 5.60 28.51
N HIS A 166 28.77 4.38 28.24
CA HIS A 166 28.12 4.03 26.99
C HIS A 166 26.60 4.09 27.13
N LEU A 167 25.94 4.88 26.29
CA LEU A 167 24.49 4.96 26.20
C LEU A 167 24.01 4.33 24.89
N TRP A 168 23.00 3.46 24.98
CA TRP A 168 22.26 3.02 23.82
C TRP A 168 21.27 4.12 23.45
N VAL A 169 21.49 4.76 22.30
CA VAL A 169 20.60 5.79 21.78
C VAL A 169 20.14 5.40 20.38
N PRO A 170 18.92 5.76 19.97
CA PRO A 170 18.53 5.62 18.57
C PRO A 170 19.57 6.28 17.67
N ALA A 171 19.86 5.70 16.50
CA ALA A 171 20.84 6.24 15.57
C ALA A 171 20.53 7.71 15.20
N SER A 172 19.24 8.04 15.08
CA SER A 172 18.75 9.41 14.89
C SER A 172 19.19 10.41 15.96
N ALA A 173 19.50 9.96 17.19
CA ALA A 173 19.95 10.81 18.28
C ALA A 173 21.46 11.11 18.24
N THR A 174 22.23 10.37 17.43
CA THR A 174 23.66 10.66 17.18
C THR A 174 23.87 11.70 16.09
N ARG A 175 22.81 12.05 15.35
CA ARG A 175 22.85 13.15 14.39
C ARG A 175 23.03 14.47 15.12
N ASP A 176 23.96 15.28 14.65
CA ASP A 176 24.16 16.62 15.20
C ASP A 176 22.97 17.51 14.87
N LYS A 177 22.00 17.58 15.79
CA LYS A 177 20.80 18.43 15.62
C LYS A 177 21.15 19.91 15.48
N ALA A 178 22.38 20.32 15.83
CA ALA A 178 22.82 21.69 15.66
C ALA A 178 23.10 22.06 14.20
N SER A 179 23.24 21.09 13.29
CA SER A 179 23.50 21.36 11.86
C SER A 179 22.23 21.61 11.04
N VAL A 180 21.05 21.19 11.53
CA VAL A 180 19.79 21.31 10.78
C VAL A 180 19.28 22.75 10.86
N ILE A 181 19.28 23.44 9.71
CA ILE A 181 18.75 24.80 9.60
C ILE A 181 17.22 24.74 9.69
N LYS A 182 16.63 25.61 10.51
CA LYS A 182 15.18 25.71 10.61
C LYS A 182 14.59 26.35 9.36
N ASP A 183 13.37 25.98 9.04
CA ASP A 183 12.59 26.50 7.92
C ASP A 183 12.56 28.04 7.86
N GLU A 184 12.40 28.72 9.01
CA GLU A 184 12.38 30.19 9.10
C GLU A 184 13.75 30.86 8.94
N ASP A 185 14.83 30.10 9.08
CA ASP A 185 16.22 30.56 9.02
C ASP A 185 16.91 30.24 7.68
N LEU A 186 16.19 29.59 6.75
CA LEU A 186 16.69 29.33 5.40
C LEU A 186 16.92 30.62 4.62
N THR A 187 17.91 30.63 3.72
CA THR A 187 17.95 31.67 2.69
C THR A 187 16.82 31.44 1.69
N TRP A 188 16.45 32.50 0.96
CA TRP A 188 15.39 32.36 -0.05
C TRP A 188 15.78 31.38 -1.17
N GLU A 189 17.05 31.33 -1.55
CA GLU A 189 17.57 30.37 -2.53
C GLU A 189 17.43 28.94 -2.01
N GLN A 190 17.85 28.70 -0.76
CA GLN A 190 17.68 27.39 -0.12
C GLN A 190 16.20 26.98 0.00
N PHE A 191 15.32 27.92 0.33
CA PHE A 191 13.88 27.69 0.36
C PHE A 191 13.35 27.28 -1.03
N GLY A 192 13.70 28.02 -2.09
CA GLY A 192 13.25 27.70 -3.45
C GLY A 192 13.74 26.33 -3.95
N GLU A 193 15.01 26.00 -3.69
CA GLU A 193 15.57 24.67 -3.98
C GLU A 193 14.82 23.56 -3.23
N ALA A 194 14.64 23.74 -1.92
CA ALA A 194 14.04 22.75 -1.04
C ALA A 194 12.56 22.55 -1.34
N ALA A 195 11.80 23.62 -1.61
CA ALA A 195 10.38 23.58 -1.91
C ALA A 195 10.12 22.71 -3.15
N LEU A 196 10.82 22.97 -4.26
CA LEU A 196 10.66 22.19 -5.50
C LEU A 196 10.97 20.71 -5.29
N ARG A 197 12.08 20.40 -4.60
CA ARG A 197 12.47 19.02 -4.31
C ARG A 197 11.54 18.32 -3.34
N MET A 198 10.98 19.05 -2.37
CA MET A 198 9.99 18.48 -1.46
C MET A 198 8.70 18.14 -2.20
N VAL A 199 8.23 18.95 -3.17
CA VAL A 199 7.09 18.60 -4.04
C VAL A 199 7.35 17.29 -4.79
N GLU A 200 8.53 17.16 -5.41
CA GLU A 200 8.92 15.94 -6.11
C GLU A 200 8.98 14.73 -5.17
N ALA A 201 9.54 14.91 -3.97
CA ALA A 201 9.60 13.88 -2.96
C ALA A 201 8.21 13.46 -2.47
N MET A 202 7.27 14.40 -2.28
CA MET A 202 5.88 14.09 -1.93
C MET A 202 5.20 13.22 -2.99
N ARG A 203 5.37 13.56 -4.29
CA ARG A 203 4.86 12.76 -5.41
C ARG A 203 5.45 11.35 -5.41
N ASN A 204 6.76 11.24 -5.19
CA ASN A 204 7.45 9.95 -5.15
C ASN A 204 7.06 9.08 -3.94
N HIS A 205 6.46 9.68 -2.90
CA HIS A 205 5.95 8.99 -1.70
C HIS A 205 4.42 8.87 -1.70
N ASP A 206 3.79 8.92 -2.88
CA ASP A 206 2.35 8.70 -3.06
C ASP A 206 1.45 9.63 -2.21
N TRP A 207 1.89 10.86 -1.94
CA TRP A 207 1.04 11.84 -1.29
C TRP A 207 -0.21 12.13 -2.13
N PRO A 208 -1.38 12.38 -1.52
CA PRO A 208 -2.59 12.75 -2.26
C PRO A 208 -2.33 13.98 -3.14
N GLU A 209 -2.78 13.95 -4.40
CA GLU A 209 -2.51 15.04 -5.36
C GLU A 209 -3.03 16.39 -4.86
N GLU A 210 -4.17 16.41 -4.17
CA GLU A 210 -4.71 17.62 -3.52
C GLU A 210 -3.72 18.22 -2.50
N SER A 211 -3.02 17.37 -1.74
CA SER A 211 -2.01 17.82 -0.76
C SER A 211 -0.74 18.31 -1.45
N VAL A 212 -0.34 17.69 -2.57
CA VAL A 212 0.79 18.13 -3.39
C VAL A 212 0.49 19.49 -4.01
N GLN A 213 -0.68 19.63 -4.64
CA GLN A 213 -1.11 20.87 -5.28
C GLN A 213 -1.25 22.02 -4.28
N MET A 214 -1.81 21.75 -3.09
CA MET A 214 -1.87 22.75 -2.01
C MET A 214 -0.49 23.30 -1.64
N HIS A 215 0.55 22.47 -1.56
CA HIS A 215 1.91 22.93 -1.27
C HIS A 215 2.52 23.73 -2.43
N ILE A 216 2.26 23.32 -3.67
CA ILE A 216 2.66 24.07 -4.88
C ILE A 216 2.04 25.47 -4.85
N ASP A 217 0.74 25.56 -4.61
CA ASP A 217 0.01 26.82 -4.58
C ASP A 217 0.50 27.70 -3.43
N PHE A 218 0.68 27.12 -2.25
CA PHE A 218 1.20 27.82 -1.07
C PHE A 218 2.57 28.47 -1.31
N TRP A 219 3.53 27.69 -1.81
CA TRP A 219 4.88 28.20 -2.05
C TRP A 219 4.93 29.18 -3.22
N THR A 220 4.09 28.97 -4.25
CA THR A 220 3.92 29.93 -5.35
C THR A 220 3.34 31.26 -4.87
N ALA A 221 2.38 31.22 -3.95
CA ALA A 221 1.81 32.42 -3.34
C ALA A 221 2.87 33.22 -2.57
N LEU A 222 3.75 32.56 -1.83
CA LEU A 222 4.87 33.21 -1.12
C LEU A 222 5.90 33.83 -2.08
N GLU A 223 6.27 33.12 -3.14
CA GLU A 223 7.19 33.62 -4.18
C GLU A 223 6.65 34.84 -4.94
N SER A 224 5.34 34.85 -5.21
CA SER A 224 4.68 35.94 -5.94
C SER A 224 4.35 37.15 -5.07
N HIS A 225 4.36 36.98 -3.74
CA HIS A 225 3.95 38.01 -2.78
C HIS A 225 4.80 39.30 -2.92
N PRO A 226 4.21 40.52 -2.85
CA PRO A 226 4.94 41.78 -3.01
C PRO A 226 6.15 41.95 -2.08
N TRP A 227 6.06 41.40 -0.86
CA TRP A 227 7.14 41.42 0.13
C TRP A 227 8.41 40.74 -0.35
N ARG A 228 8.30 39.73 -1.22
CA ARG A 228 9.45 39.03 -1.79
C ARG A 228 10.37 39.96 -2.59
N ARG A 229 9.79 40.95 -3.27
CA ARG A 229 10.47 41.96 -4.09
C ARG A 229 10.83 43.22 -3.29
N SER A 230 10.48 43.26 -2.00
CA SER A 230 10.78 44.41 -1.17
C SER A 230 12.28 44.55 -0.91
N PRO A 231 12.82 45.78 -0.90
CA PRO A 231 14.21 46.03 -0.52
C PRO A 231 14.44 45.82 0.98
N ARG A 232 13.39 45.73 1.81
CA ARG A 232 13.54 45.52 3.27
C ARG A 232 13.55 44.04 3.61
N GLU A 233 14.63 43.59 4.24
CA GLU A 233 14.87 42.17 4.48
C GLU A 233 13.89 41.52 5.47
N HIS A 234 13.41 42.28 6.46
CA HIS A 234 12.42 41.76 7.43
C HIS A 234 11.14 41.24 6.78
N TYR A 235 10.73 41.79 5.63
CA TYR A 235 9.55 41.32 4.92
C TYR A 235 9.75 39.93 4.30
N LYS A 236 10.94 39.64 3.78
CA LYS A 236 11.28 38.30 3.28
C LYS A 236 11.39 37.30 4.42
N ARG A 237 12.03 37.71 5.52
CA ARG A 237 12.11 36.92 6.76
C ARG A 237 10.73 36.60 7.33
N ALA A 238 9.79 37.55 7.26
CA ALA A 238 8.41 37.34 7.69
C ALA A 238 7.68 36.28 6.84
N LEU A 239 7.91 36.25 5.52
CA LEU A 239 7.35 35.22 4.65
C LEU A 239 7.86 33.81 5.02
N LEU A 240 9.17 33.68 5.27
CA LEU A 240 9.76 32.40 5.68
C LEU A 240 9.29 31.95 7.07
N LEU A 241 9.22 32.89 8.02
CA LEU A 241 8.67 32.61 9.34
C LEU A 241 7.22 32.16 9.26
N TYR A 242 6.40 32.85 8.48
CA TYR A 242 5.01 32.49 8.24
C TYR A 242 4.92 31.07 7.65
N GLN A 243 5.72 30.75 6.64
CA GLN A 243 5.76 29.40 6.06
C GLN A 243 6.11 28.33 7.09
N SER A 244 7.17 28.54 7.85
CA SER A 244 7.59 27.59 8.90
C SER A 244 6.45 27.34 9.89
N GLN A 245 5.83 28.41 10.40
CA GLN A 245 4.75 28.32 11.36
C GLN A 245 3.52 27.61 10.79
N GLN A 246 3.06 27.96 9.58
CA GLN A 246 1.86 27.37 9.00
C GLN A 246 2.05 25.89 8.68
N ARG A 247 3.21 25.50 8.12
CA ARG A 247 3.51 24.09 7.87
C ARG A 247 3.53 23.28 9.17
N GLN A 248 4.22 23.78 10.20
CA GLN A 248 4.26 23.10 11.49
C GLN A 248 2.88 22.95 12.11
N ARG A 249 2.05 24.00 12.08
CA ARG A 249 0.66 23.97 12.58
C ARG A 249 -0.19 22.98 11.79
N TRP A 250 -0.08 22.97 10.46
CA TRP A 250 -0.82 22.07 9.59
C TRP A 250 -0.51 20.60 9.89
N HIS A 251 0.78 20.24 10.02
CA HIS A 251 1.18 18.87 10.36
C HIS A 251 0.82 18.46 11.80
N ARG A 252 0.85 19.40 12.76
CA ARG A 252 0.46 19.15 14.16
C ARG A 252 -1.05 19.14 14.37
N SER A 253 -1.83 19.63 13.39
CA SER A 253 -3.28 19.68 13.51
C SER A 253 -3.84 18.26 13.57
N ASN A 254 -4.45 17.93 14.71
CA ASN A 254 -5.20 16.70 14.91
C ASN A 254 -6.71 16.98 14.84
N LEU A 255 -7.10 17.76 13.84
CA LEU A 255 -8.50 18.08 13.56
C LEU A 255 -9.11 16.81 12.94
N GLY A 256 -9.70 15.97 13.77
CA GLY A 256 -10.02 14.56 13.47
C GLY A 256 -10.79 14.26 12.17
N SER A 257 -11.40 15.25 11.51
CA SER A 257 -12.14 15.08 10.25
C SER A 257 -11.68 15.94 9.07
N TYR A 258 -10.81 16.93 9.24
CA TYR A 258 -10.32 17.76 8.13
C TYR A 258 -9.04 18.51 8.46
N ARG A 259 -8.26 18.89 7.45
CA ARG A 259 -7.18 19.89 7.56
C ARG A 259 -7.54 21.10 6.69
N TRP A 260 -7.11 22.29 7.09
CA TRP A 260 -7.29 23.49 6.27
C TRP A 260 -6.26 23.52 5.12
N SER A 261 -6.61 24.22 4.04
CA SER A 261 -5.69 24.45 2.92
C SER A 261 -4.66 25.52 3.28
N LEU A 262 -3.40 25.31 2.89
CA LEU A 262 -2.34 26.32 2.97
C LEU A 262 -2.28 27.23 1.73
N ALA A 263 -3.01 26.90 0.66
CA ALA A 263 -2.87 27.56 -0.64
C ALA A 263 -3.13 29.08 -0.60
N GLU A 264 -4.09 29.51 0.23
CA GLU A 264 -4.40 30.92 0.44
C GLU A 264 -3.65 31.47 1.66
N LEU A 265 -2.87 32.54 1.45
CA LEU A 265 -2.13 33.19 2.52
C LEU A 265 -3.12 33.93 3.45
N ASN A 266 -3.06 33.60 4.73
CA ASN A 266 -3.77 34.35 5.75
C ASN A 266 -2.97 35.63 6.09
N GLU A 267 -3.45 36.77 5.56
CA GLU A 267 -2.82 38.09 5.72
C GLU A 267 -2.70 38.53 7.18
N GLU A 268 -3.65 38.17 8.05
CA GLU A 268 -3.58 38.52 9.48
C GLU A 268 -2.40 37.80 10.14
N LEU A 269 -2.30 36.49 9.93
CA LEU A 269 -1.20 35.69 10.48
C LEU A 269 0.16 36.05 9.84
N LEU A 270 0.18 36.44 8.56
CA LEU A 270 1.39 36.92 7.89
C LEU A 270 1.86 38.27 8.47
N ASN A 271 0.93 39.17 8.79
CA ASN A 271 1.26 40.41 9.47
C ASN A 271 1.78 40.18 10.90
N THR A 272 1.19 39.22 11.64
CA THR A 272 1.72 38.80 12.94
C THR A 272 3.16 38.30 12.83
N ALA A 273 3.49 37.48 11.85
CA ALA A 273 4.86 37.02 11.62
C ALA A 273 5.82 38.18 11.32
N LYS A 274 5.38 39.20 10.57
CA LYS A 274 6.16 40.42 10.33
C LYS A 274 6.39 41.21 11.62
N ASP A 275 5.37 41.38 12.45
CA ASP A 275 5.50 42.10 13.72
C ASP A 275 6.46 41.35 14.68
N GLU A 276 6.39 40.02 14.72
CA GLU A 276 7.35 39.18 15.46
C GLU A 276 8.80 39.39 15.00
N ILE A 277 9.06 39.49 13.69
CA ILE A 277 10.41 39.78 13.16
C ILE A 277 10.91 41.15 13.64
N LEU A 278 10.05 42.16 13.59
CA LEU A 278 10.40 43.53 13.99
C LEU A 278 10.67 43.64 15.50
N ASP A 279 9.84 43.00 16.32
CA ASP A 279 10.01 42.98 17.77
C ASP A 279 11.30 42.25 18.19
N ASN A 280 11.62 41.15 17.50
CA ASN A 280 12.87 40.42 17.71
C ASN A 280 14.10 41.27 17.32
N GLU A 281 14.05 41.98 16.19
CA GLU A 281 15.12 42.90 15.78
C GLU A 281 15.32 44.03 16.80
N ARG A 282 14.23 44.64 17.26
CA ARG A 282 14.26 45.70 18.27
C ARG A 282 14.86 45.20 19.59
N THR A 283 14.48 44.00 20.02
CA THR A 283 14.99 43.39 21.26
C THR A 283 16.49 43.11 21.16
N LYS A 284 16.96 42.51 20.05
CA LYS A 284 18.39 42.27 19.80
C LYS A 284 19.21 43.58 19.78
N GLN A 285 18.67 44.64 19.19
CA GLN A 285 19.33 45.96 19.20
C GLN A 285 19.48 46.50 20.62
N LEU A 286 18.44 46.41 21.45
CA LEU A 286 18.48 46.85 22.85
C LEU A 286 19.50 46.04 23.67
N GLU A 287 19.56 44.72 23.47
CA GLU A 287 20.55 43.87 24.13
C GLU A 287 21.98 44.20 23.72
N ASN A 288 22.23 44.42 22.43
CA ASN A 288 23.55 44.81 21.93
C ASN A 288 23.98 46.17 22.50
N LEU A 289 23.06 47.14 22.58
CA LEU A 289 23.34 48.43 23.22
C LEU A 289 23.66 48.28 24.71
N ARG A 290 22.98 47.38 25.43
CA ARG A 290 23.28 47.07 26.84
C ARG A 290 24.68 46.44 26.98
N LYS A 291 25.01 45.44 26.16
CA LYS A 291 26.33 44.78 26.16
C LYS A 291 27.47 45.76 25.85
N ASN A 292 27.25 46.68 24.92
CA ASN A 292 28.25 47.70 24.56
C ASN A 292 28.46 48.74 25.67
N ARG A 293 27.41 49.12 26.41
CA ARG A 293 27.56 50.01 27.58
C ARG A 293 28.27 49.35 28.75
N SER A 294 28.05 48.05 28.97
CA SER A 294 28.71 47.30 30.04
C SER A 294 30.20 47.05 29.78
N SER A 295 30.62 47.02 28.50
CA SER A 295 32.02 46.81 28.09
C SER A 295 32.85 48.11 28.01
N SER A 296 32.21 49.29 27.97
CA SER A 296 32.91 50.58 27.87
C SER A 296 33.23 51.25 29.22
N SER A 297 33.05 50.59 30.37
CA SER A 297 33.35 51.15 31.68
C SER A 297 34.54 50.46 32.38
N PRO A 298 35.79 50.92 32.19
CA PRO A 298 36.83 50.82 33.19
C PRO A 298 36.84 52.10 34.03
N LEU A 299 36.38 52.01 35.29
CA LEU A 299 36.60 53.06 36.29
C LEU A 299 38.12 53.24 36.50
N PRO A 300 38.68 54.46 36.41
CA PRO A 300 40.07 54.67 36.75
C PRO A 300 40.24 54.45 38.25
N LYS A 301 41.12 53.50 38.61
CA LYS A 301 41.53 53.28 40.00
C LYS A 301 42.18 54.58 40.49
N ARG A 302 41.56 55.23 41.48
CA ARG A 302 42.21 56.29 42.25
C ARG A 302 43.33 55.66 43.07
N GLU A 303 44.57 56.07 42.82
CA GLU A 303 45.69 55.76 43.68
C GLU A 303 45.56 56.53 45.01
N PRO A 304 45.80 55.88 46.16
CA PRO A 304 45.82 56.56 47.44
C PRO A 304 47.13 57.34 47.63
N ALA A 305 47.00 58.55 48.17
CA ALA A 305 48.10 59.42 48.60
C ALA A 305 48.76 58.94 49.90
#